data_AF-A0A2E2VNI2-F1
#
_entry.id   AF-A0A2E2VNI2-F1
#
_cell.length_a   1.000
_cell.length_b   1.000
_cell.length_c   1.000
_cell.angle_alpha   90.00
_cell.angle_beta   90.00
_cell.angle_gamma   90.00
#
_symmetry.space_group_name_H-M   'P 1'
#
loop_
_entity.id
_entity.type
_entity.pdbx_description
1 polymer ?
#
loop_
_entity_poly.entity_id
_entity_poly.type
_entity_poly.pdbx_seq_one_letter_code
_entity_poly.pdbx_strand_id
1 'polypeptide(L)'
;MAEDESLQYNKQPVSASTFLKAKGMDLESGLLGKLFGNKANAPSNIAGLIVVLLVLSGLVITFVEAKIDPKEYWAIISSIITLILGYLFGKGQG
;
A
#
# COMPACT_ATOMS: atom_id res chain seq x y z
N MET A 1 21.62 -46.59 -1.73
CA MET A 1 20.57 -46.44 -2.75
C MET A 1 19.64 -45.37 -2.21
N ALA A 2 19.84 -44.11 -2.61
CA ALA A 2 19.07 -42.98 -2.10
C ALA A 2 17.80 -42.87 -2.95
N GLU A 3 16.64 -42.99 -2.30
CA GLU A 3 15.34 -42.91 -2.94
C GLU A 3 15.09 -41.46 -3.39
N ASP A 4 14.79 -41.31 -4.68
CA ASP A 4 14.40 -40.06 -5.31
C ASP A 4 12.98 -39.71 -4.83
N GLU A 5 12.87 -38.88 -3.79
CA GLU A 5 11.60 -38.28 -3.35
C GLU A 5 11.11 -37.29 -4.41
N SER A 6 10.51 -37.83 -5.47
CA SER A 6 9.82 -37.04 -6.48
C SER A 6 8.66 -36.28 -5.83
N LEU A 7 8.78 -34.95 -5.79
CA LEU A 7 7.73 -34.05 -5.31
C LEU A 7 6.47 -34.23 -6.17
N GLN A 8 5.47 -34.93 -5.63
CA GLN A 8 4.17 -35.11 -6.27
C GLN A 8 3.42 -33.77 -6.32
N TYR A 9 3.50 -33.11 -7.48
CA TYR A 9 2.73 -31.90 -7.73
C TYR A 9 1.23 -32.25 -7.78
N ASN A 10 0.49 -31.82 -6.75
CA ASN A 10 -0.96 -31.96 -6.72
C ASN A 10 -1.58 -31.10 -7.83
N LYS A 11 -2.02 -31.74 -8.92
CA LYS A 11 -2.71 -31.12 -10.07
C LYS A 11 -4.22 -30.92 -9.83
N GLN A 12 -4.72 -31.07 -8.60
CA GLN A 12 -6.13 -30.81 -8.36
C GLN A 12 -6.45 -29.32 -8.58
N PRO A 13 -7.46 -28.99 -9.40
CA PRO A 13 -7.85 -27.61 -9.62
C PRO A 13 -8.29 -27.02 -8.28
N VAL A 14 -7.66 -25.91 -7.89
CA VAL A 14 -8.02 -25.14 -6.70
C VAL A 14 -9.53 -24.84 -6.79
N SER A 15 -10.29 -25.09 -5.73
CA SER A 15 -11.75 -24.98 -5.79
C SER A 15 -12.20 -23.61 -6.30
N ALA A 16 -13.31 -23.55 -7.06
CA ALA A 16 -13.84 -22.30 -7.61
C ALA A 16 -14.06 -21.23 -6.53
N SER A 17 -14.41 -21.63 -5.30
CA SER A 17 -14.52 -20.73 -4.15
C SER A 17 -13.18 -20.12 -3.74
N THR A 18 -12.07 -20.85 -3.85
CA THR A 18 -10.72 -20.35 -3.57
C THR A 18 -10.26 -19.37 -4.64
N PHE A 19 -10.55 -19.64 -5.92
CA PHE A 19 -10.29 -18.70 -7.01
C PHE A 19 -11.10 -17.41 -6.87
N LEU A 20 -12.39 -17.50 -6.53
CA LEU A 20 -13.23 -16.33 -6.30
C LEU A 20 -12.77 -15.52 -5.09
N LYS A 21 -12.30 -16.17 -4.03
CA LYS A 21 -11.77 -15.52 -2.84
C LYS A 21 -10.43 -14.82 -3.12
N ALA A 22 -9.52 -15.46 -3.87
CA ALA A 22 -8.28 -14.85 -4.30
C ALA A 22 -8.53 -13.64 -5.22
N LYS A 23 -9.45 -13.78 -6.19
CA LYS A 23 -9.81 -12.69 -7.10
C LYS A 23 -10.53 -11.54 -6.39
N GLY A 24 -11.40 -11.83 -5.42
CA GLY A 24 -12.04 -10.81 -4.57
C GLY A 24 -11.02 -10.04 -3.72
N MET A 25 -10.04 -10.73 -3.14
CA MET A 25 -8.94 -10.08 -2.40
C MET A 25 -8.08 -9.17 -3.28
N ASP A 26 -7.77 -9.57 -4.52
CA ASP A 26 -7.04 -8.75 -5.48
C ASP A 26 -7.84 -7.51 -5.93
N LEU A 27 -9.16 -7.62 -6.08
CA LEU A 27 -10.02 -6.50 -6.45
C LEU A 27 -10.15 -5.46 -5.33
N GLU A 28 -10.09 -5.89 -4.07
CA GLU A 28 -10.24 -5.00 -2.90
C GLU A 28 -8.89 -4.42 -2.43
N SER A 29 -7.79 -5.10 -2.76
CA SER A 29 -6.44 -4.55 -2.72
C SER A 29 -6.22 -3.64 -3.94
N GLY A 30 -6.83 -2.45 -3.94
CA GLY A 30 -6.50 -1.41 -4.92
C GLY A 30 -4.98 -1.09 -4.92
N LEU A 31 -4.55 -0.16 -5.78
CA LEU A 31 -3.13 0.21 -5.94
C LEU A 31 -2.43 0.50 -4.58
N LEU A 32 -3.17 1.09 -3.64
CA LEU A 32 -2.75 1.35 -2.27
C LEU A 32 -2.59 0.08 -1.42
N GLY A 33 -3.49 -0.90 -1.51
CA GLY A 33 -3.36 -2.18 -0.80
C GLY A 33 -2.19 -3.02 -1.30
N LYS A 34 -1.84 -2.87 -2.59
CA LYS A 34 -0.65 -3.50 -3.19
C LYS A 34 0.66 -2.84 -2.76
N LEU A 35 0.65 -1.54 -2.44
CA LEU A 35 1.81 -0.77 -1.95
C LEU A 35 1.96 -0.79 -0.42
N PHE A 36 0.85 -0.81 0.33
CA PHE A 36 0.83 -0.62 1.79
C PHE A 36 0.29 -1.81 2.61
N GLY A 37 -0.24 -2.85 1.94
CA GLY A 37 -0.64 -4.12 2.56
C GLY A 37 -2.14 -4.43 2.53
N ASN A 38 -2.45 -5.73 2.57
CA ASN A 38 -3.81 -6.29 2.52
C ASN A 38 -4.71 -5.79 3.68
N LYS A 39 -6.04 -5.97 3.54
CA LYS A 39 -7.16 -5.62 4.44
C LYS A 39 -6.93 -5.76 5.96
N ALA A 40 -5.97 -6.59 6.39
CA ALA A 40 -5.59 -6.72 7.80
C ALA A 40 -4.96 -5.45 8.39
N ASN A 41 -4.52 -4.49 7.55
CA ASN A 41 -3.87 -3.25 7.98
C ASN A 41 -4.69 -2.00 7.61
N ALA A 42 -5.96 -1.93 8.02
CA ALA A 42 -6.78 -0.73 7.85
C ALA A 42 -6.08 0.58 8.28
N PRO A 43 -5.28 0.63 9.38
CA PRO A 43 -4.51 1.81 9.73
C PRO A 43 -3.44 2.21 8.71
N SER A 44 -2.78 1.22 8.08
CA SER A 44 -1.74 1.47 7.06
C SER A 44 -2.34 2.00 5.76
N ASN A 45 -3.52 1.51 5.38
CA ASN A 45 -4.21 2.01 4.18
C ASN A 45 -4.66 3.46 4.35
N ILE A 46 -5.15 3.83 5.54
CA ILE A 46 -5.51 5.22 5.86
C ILE A 46 -4.27 6.12 5.83
N ALA A 47 -3.18 5.68 6.46
CA ALA A 47 -1.90 6.38 6.42
C ALA A 47 -1.40 6.61 4.98
N GLY A 48 -1.41 5.57 4.14
CA GLY A 48 -1.03 5.68 2.73
C GLY A 48 -1.93 6.63 1.94
N LEU A 49 -3.25 6.61 2.19
CA LEU A 49 -4.19 7.54 1.57
C LEU A 49 -3.90 8.99 1.97
N ILE A 50 -3.60 9.26 3.24
CA ILE A 50 -3.24 10.61 3.73
C ILE A 50 -1.98 11.11 3.01
N VAL A 51 -0.97 10.28 2.81
CA VAL A 51 0.24 10.65 2.04
C VAL A 51 -0.12 11.05 0.61
N VAL A 52 -0.94 10.26 -0.08
CA VAL A 52 -1.37 10.58 -1.44
C VAL A 52 -2.14 11.89 -1.50
N LEU A 53 -3.05 12.13 -0.55
CA LEU A 53 -3.81 13.38 -0.47
C LEU A 53 -2.90 14.60 -0.24
N LEU A 54 -1.89 14.48 0.65
CA LEU A 54 -0.93 15.55 0.91
C LEU A 54 -0.05 15.86 -0.31
N VAL A 55 0.37 14.84 -1.05
CA VAL A 55 1.15 15.03 -2.28
C VAL A 55 0.29 15.70 -3.35
N LEU A 56 -0.96 15.25 -3.54
CA LEU A 56 -1.89 15.86 -4.49
C LEU A 56 -2.20 17.31 -4.13
N SER A 57 -2.44 17.62 -2.85
CA SER A 57 -2.67 19.01 -2.42
C SER A 57 -1.43 19.88 -2.63
N GLY A 58 -0.22 19.35 -2.39
CA GLY A 58 1.03 20.05 -2.69
C GLY A 58 1.22 20.33 -4.18
N LEU A 59 0.88 19.37 -5.04
CA LEU A 59 0.88 19.58 -6.48
C LEU A 59 -0.14 20.64 -6.90
N VAL A 60 -1.36 20.61 -6.38
CA VAL A 60 -2.38 21.63 -6.66
C VAL A 60 -1.88 23.02 -6.28
N ILE A 61 -1.30 23.20 -5.09
CA ILE A 61 -0.74 24.49 -4.66
C ILE A 61 0.45 24.94 -5.51
N THR A 62 1.19 24.00 -6.09
CA THR A 62 2.34 24.32 -6.96
C THR A 62 1.89 24.83 -8.34
N PHE A 63 0.79 24.31 -8.88
CA PHE A 63 0.33 24.63 -10.24
C PHE A 63 -0.85 25.62 -10.29
N VAL A 64 -1.57 25.78 -9.19
CA VAL A 64 -2.72 26.71 -9.08
C VAL A 64 -2.30 27.90 -8.23
N GLU A 65 -2.67 29.10 -8.66
CA GLU A 65 -2.41 30.33 -7.91
C GLU A 65 -3.12 30.25 -6.55
N ALA A 66 -2.34 29.95 -5.52
CA ALA A 66 -2.78 29.83 -4.14
C ALA A 66 -2.24 31.00 -3.32
N LYS A 67 -2.93 31.33 -2.23
CA LYS A 67 -2.48 32.40 -1.31
C LYS A 67 -1.25 32.04 -0.48
N ILE A 68 -0.84 30.77 -0.51
CA ILE A 68 0.26 30.22 0.27
C ILE A 68 1.44 30.00 -0.68
N ASP A 69 2.64 30.38 -0.25
CA ASP A 69 3.85 30.11 -1.02
C ASP A 69 4.07 28.59 -1.14
N PRO A 70 4.24 28.05 -2.36
CA PRO A 70 4.41 26.62 -2.55
C PRO A 70 5.59 26.02 -1.76
N LYS A 71 6.70 26.75 -1.60
CA LYS A 71 7.87 26.24 -0.87
C LYS A 71 7.56 26.09 0.61
N GLU A 72 6.88 27.08 1.20
CA GLU A 72 6.44 27.02 2.60
C GLU A 72 5.49 25.83 2.82
N TYR A 73 4.56 25.61 1.89
CA TYR A 73 3.65 24.47 1.97
C TYR A 73 4.40 23.13 1.94
N TRP A 74 5.32 22.95 0.98
CA TRP A 74 6.14 21.73 0.87
C TRP A 74 7.03 21.49 2.10
N ALA A 75 7.55 22.55 2.72
CA ALA A 75 8.32 22.44 3.97
C ALA A 75 7.47 21.86 5.12
N ILE A 76 6.19 22.23 5.20
CA ILE A 76 5.27 21.72 6.23
C ILE A 76 4.88 20.26 5.94
N ILE A 77 4.38 19.98 4.72
CA ILE A 77 3.81 18.65 4.43
C ILE A 77 4.87 17.55 4.34
N SER A 78 6.12 17.88 4.00
CA SER A 78 7.22 16.90 3.94
C SER A 78 7.50 16.23 5.29
N SER A 79 7.41 16.98 6.39
CA SER A 79 7.59 16.44 7.74
C SER A 79 6.48 15.45 8.10
N ILE A 80 5.25 15.77 7.71
CA ILE A 80 4.07 14.91 7.94
C ILE A 80 4.17 13.64 7.09
N ILE A 81 4.52 13.77 5.81
CA ILE A 81 4.74 12.62 4.91
C ILE A 81 5.84 11.73 5.48
N THR A 82 6.97 12.29 5.91
CA THR A 82 8.09 11.53 6.47
C THR A 82 7.68 10.76 7.73
N LEU A 83 6.89 11.38 8.61
CA LEU A 83 6.35 10.71 9.80
C LEU A 83 5.46 9.52 9.42
N ILE A 84 4.56 9.71 8.46
CA ILE A 84 3.63 8.66 8.04
C ILE A 84 4.39 7.51 7.35
N LEU A 85 5.38 7.82 6.50
CA LEU A 85 6.24 6.81 5.89
C LEU A 85 7.04 6.06 6.96
N GLY A 86 7.56 6.76 7.98
CA GLY A 86 8.22 6.14 9.14
C GLY A 86 7.29 5.19 9.89
N TYR A 87 6.03 5.58 10.11
CA TYR A 87 5.01 4.72 10.69
C TYR A 87 4.71 3.49 9.83
N LEU A 88 4.58 3.67 8.51
CA LEU A 88 4.25 2.61 7.56
C LEU A 88 5.37 1.57 7.44
N PHE A 89 6.63 2.03 7.35
CA PHE A 89 7.79 1.15 7.17
C PHE A 89 8.42 0.67 8.48
N GLY A 90 8.15 1.32 9.61
CA GLY A 90 8.63 0.91 10.93
C GLY A 90 7.93 -0.34 11.49
N LYS A 91 6.80 -0.75 10.91
CA LYS A 91 5.92 -1.82 11.42
C LYS A 91 6.39 -3.27 11.18
N GLY A 92 7.65 -3.47 10.79
CA GLY A 92 8.23 -4.80 10.51
C GLY A 92 9.35 -5.26 11.46
N GLN A 93 9.66 -4.52 12.52
CA GLN A 93 10.76 -4.80 13.45
C GLN A 93 10.34 -4.96 14.93
N GLY A 94 9.06 -5.22 15.21
CA GLY A 94 8.52 -5.41 16.56
C GLY A 94 7.93 -6.79 16.77
#